data_AF-A0A0F9DA99-F1
#
_entry.id   AF-A0A0F9DA99-F1
#
_cell.length_a   1.000
_cell.length_b   1.000
_cell.length_c   1.000
_cell.angle_alpha   90.00
_cell.angle_beta   90.00
_cell.angle_gamma   90.00
#
_symmetry.space_group_name_H-M   'P 1'
#
loop_
_entity.id
_entity.type
_entity.pdbx_description
1 polymer ?
#
loop_
_entity_poly.entity_id
_entity_poly.type
_entity_poly.pdbx_seq_one_letter_code
_entity_poly.pdbx_strand_id
1 'polypeptide(L)'
;GCVELDSGEEVTIPITATAKDDKTITLVNTYRDIYSVRLVTGDGTSMKLDYISKRSFDLMYPEPEFDARNDPFIYTVWKNNIEVYPVPREADTLIVRGMKWADAFSSGVGGAKSDFDRKDDILIYWTVSMIWDHLGEYERAKRFFGISQNMVDKAKDEQETKPDLEIKPAFEANFGRGPPGQYWANPFIRWVR
;
A
#
# COMPACT_ATOMS: atom_id res chain seq x y z
N GLY A 1 16.12 10.16 -7.52
CA GLY A 1 15.72 8.87 -6.94
C GLY A 1 14.40 9.12 -6.27
N CYS A 2 13.32 8.73 -6.91
CA CYS A 2 11.96 8.91 -6.42
C CYS A 2 11.72 7.85 -5.34
N VAL A 3 11.31 8.28 -4.15
CA VAL A 3 10.74 7.40 -3.14
C VAL A 3 9.24 7.60 -3.28
N GLU A 4 8.58 6.68 -3.98
CA GLU A 4 7.14 6.76 -4.21
C GLU A 4 6.36 6.50 -2.91
N LEU A 5 5.12 7.02 -2.87
CA LEU A 5 4.14 6.97 -1.77
C LEU A 5 3.62 5.55 -1.44
N ASP A 6 4.30 4.52 -1.92
CA ASP A 6 4.08 3.12 -1.61
C ASP A 6 4.77 2.76 -0.29
N SER A 7 4.15 3.17 0.82
CA SER A 7 4.61 2.78 2.16
C SER A 7 4.00 1.44 2.56
N GLY A 8 4.79 0.38 2.47
CA GLY A 8 4.55 -0.82 3.27
C GLY A 8 4.79 -0.50 4.74
N GLU A 9 3.84 -0.80 5.61
CA GLU A 9 4.00 -0.71 7.06
C GLU A 9 3.92 -2.10 7.67
N GLU A 10 4.89 -2.42 8.51
CA GLU A 10 4.87 -3.62 9.34
C GLU A 10 4.39 -3.21 10.73
N VAL A 11 3.20 -3.70 11.11
CA VAL A 11 2.60 -3.46 12.43
C VAL A 11 2.57 -4.78 13.17
N THR A 12 3.31 -4.86 14.27
CA THR A 12 3.23 -6.02 15.17
C THR A 12 1.93 -5.95 15.97
N ILE A 13 1.18 -7.05 16.01
CA ILE A 13 -0.01 -7.19 16.84
C ILE A 13 0.44 -7.31 18.30
N PRO A 14 0.07 -6.37 19.20
CA PRO A 14 0.29 -6.56 20.62
C PRO A 14 -0.71 -7.61 21.15
N ILE A 15 -0.22 -8.65 21.83
CA ILE A 15 -1.10 -9.50 22.64
C ILE A 15 -1.21 -8.90 24.04
N THR A 16 -2.44 -8.63 24.46
CA THR A 16 -2.80 -8.25 25.81
C THR A 16 -3.65 -9.34 26.47
N ALA A 17 -3.92 -9.21 27.77
CA ALA A 17 -4.78 -10.15 28.47
C ALA A 17 -6.25 -10.08 27.99
N THR A 18 -6.63 -9.03 27.26
CA THR A 18 -8.01 -8.77 26.81
C THR A 18 -8.12 -9.03 25.30
N ALA A 19 -8.84 -10.07 24.91
CA ALA A 19 -9.05 -10.42 23.50
C ALA A 19 -9.71 -9.28 22.69
N LYS A 20 -10.53 -8.44 23.33
CA LYS A 20 -11.16 -7.26 22.72
C LYS A 20 -10.14 -6.20 22.27
N ASP A 21 -9.06 -6.02 23.04
CA ASP A 21 -8.03 -5.03 22.71
C ASP A 21 -7.12 -5.55 21.59
N ASP A 22 -6.87 -6.87 21.56
CA ASP A 22 -6.05 -7.54 20.54
C ASP A 22 -6.73 -7.61 19.16
N LYS A 23 -8.06 -7.41 19.13
CA LYS A 23 -8.85 -7.39 17.89
C LYS A 23 -8.57 -6.15 17.03
N THR A 24 -8.21 -5.03 17.67
CA THR A 24 -8.12 -3.73 17.01
C THR A 24 -6.67 -3.27 16.95
N ILE A 25 -6.09 -3.31 15.76
CA ILE A 25 -4.73 -2.81 15.50
C ILE A 25 -4.82 -1.36 15.00
N THR A 26 -4.13 -0.45 15.68
CA THR A 26 -4.00 0.94 15.22
C THR A 26 -2.82 1.05 14.27
N LEU A 27 -3.05 1.63 13.08
CA LEU A 27 -1.99 1.89 12.11
C LEU A 27 -1.18 3.13 12.50
N VAL A 28 0.13 3.11 12.27
CA VAL A 28 1.01 4.26 12.51
C VAL A 28 0.76 5.33 11.45
N ASN A 29 0.56 4.92 10.19
CA ASN A 29 0.26 5.84 9.10
C ASN A 29 -1.23 5.88 8.75
N THR A 30 -1.68 7.05 8.28
CA THR A 30 -3.01 7.19 7.70
C THR A 30 -2.99 6.84 6.22
N TYR A 31 -3.63 5.73 5.88
CA TYR A 31 -3.78 5.26 4.51
C TYR A 31 -4.98 5.89 3.82
N ARG A 32 -4.82 6.23 2.55
CA ARG A 32 -5.91 6.60 1.64
C ARG A 32 -6.64 5.35 1.16
N ASP A 33 -5.88 4.39 0.64
CA ASP A 33 -6.40 3.11 0.17
C ASP A 33 -5.47 1.99 0.63
N ILE A 34 -6.04 0.87 1.07
CA ILE A 34 -5.30 -0.33 1.48
C ILE A 34 -5.54 -1.41 0.41
N TYR A 35 -4.47 -1.88 -0.20
CA TYR A 35 -4.53 -2.87 -1.27
C TYR A 35 -4.49 -4.30 -0.74
N SER A 36 -3.68 -4.54 0.29
CA SER A 36 -3.56 -5.87 0.88
C SER A 36 -3.04 -5.82 2.29
N VAL A 37 -3.55 -6.70 3.14
CA VAL A 37 -3.02 -6.99 4.47
C VAL A 37 -2.58 -8.44 4.50
N ARG A 38 -1.38 -8.68 5.03
CA ARG A 38 -0.81 -10.01 5.20
C ARG A 38 -0.47 -10.23 6.66
N LEU A 39 -0.85 -11.39 7.19
CA LEU A 39 -0.39 -11.87 8.48
C LEU A 39 0.89 -12.69 8.29
N VAL A 40 1.89 -12.44 9.11
CA VAL A 40 3.08 -13.27 9.26
C VAL A 40 3.06 -13.83 10.67
N THR A 41 2.79 -15.12 10.79
CA THR A 41 2.73 -15.82 12.07
C THR A 41 4.14 -15.95 12.66
N GLY A 42 4.25 -16.08 13.98
CA GLY A 42 5.52 -16.33 14.67
C GLY A 42 6.33 -17.51 14.11
N ASP A 43 5.66 -18.50 13.51
CA ASP A 43 6.27 -19.66 12.84
C ASP A 43 6.85 -19.35 11.43
N GLY A 44 6.74 -18.11 10.96
CA GLY A 44 7.22 -17.67 9.65
C GLY A 44 6.30 -18.01 8.48
N THR A 45 5.13 -18.61 8.75
CA THR A 45 4.07 -18.78 7.76
C THR A 45 3.40 -17.44 7.49
N SER A 46 3.04 -17.19 6.22
CA SER A 46 2.39 -15.94 5.84
C SER A 46 1.09 -16.20 5.11
N MET A 47 0.00 -15.56 5.56
CA MET A 47 -1.31 -15.65 4.92
C MET A 47 -1.84 -14.27 4.56
N LYS A 48 -2.50 -14.17 3.40
CA LYS A 48 -3.21 -12.95 3.01
C LYS A 48 -4.57 -12.95 3.71
N LEU A 49 -4.95 -11.82 4.29
CA LEU A 49 -6.26 -11.65 4.91
C LEU A 49 -7.29 -11.18 3.87
N ASP A 50 -8.53 -11.63 4.03
CA ASP A 50 -9.65 -11.23 3.18
C ASP A 50 -10.33 -9.98 3.72
N TYR A 51 -10.52 -8.99 2.83
CA TYR A 51 -11.19 -7.75 3.17
C TYR A 51 -12.70 -7.94 3.18
N ILE A 52 -13.34 -7.50 4.26
CA ILE A 52 -14.80 -7.41 4.35
C ILE A 52 -15.18 -5.99 4.75
N SER A 53 -16.27 -5.47 4.15
CA SER A 53 -16.78 -4.15 4.51
C SER A 53 -17.26 -4.10 5.95
N LYS A 54 -17.10 -2.96 6.63
CA LYS A 54 -17.52 -2.81 8.04
C LYS A 54 -18.99 -3.20 8.28
N ARG A 55 -19.89 -2.83 7.36
CA ARG A 55 -21.31 -3.20 7.43
C ARG A 55 -21.52 -4.71 7.37
N SER A 56 -20.78 -5.40 6.49
CA SER A 56 -20.84 -6.86 6.36
C SER A 56 -20.23 -7.54 7.57
N PHE A 57 -19.15 -6.97 8.11
CA PHE A 57 -18.49 -7.45 9.32
C PHE A 57 -19.41 -7.39 10.54
N ASP A 58 -20.08 -6.26 10.77
CA ASP A 58 -21.01 -6.08 11.89
C ASP A 58 -22.27 -6.96 11.75
N LEU A 59 -22.68 -7.30 10.52
CA LEU A 59 -23.82 -8.19 10.26
C LEU A 59 -23.48 -9.67 10.46
N MET A 60 -22.28 -10.09 10.06
CA MET A 60 -21.84 -11.49 10.21
C MET A 60 -21.35 -11.81 11.62
N TYR A 61 -20.82 -10.82 12.34
CA TYR A 61 -20.12 -11.05 13.61
C TYR A 61 -20.58 -10.10 14.76
N PRO A 62 -21.83 -10.22 15.24
CA PRO A 62 -22.36 -9.37 16.33
C PRO A 62 -21.89 -9.80 17.75
N GLU A 63 -21.27 -8.92 18.55
CA GLU A 63 -20.75 -9.21 19.93
C GLU A 63 -21.74 -10.03 20.81
N PRO A 64 -21.34 -11.04 21.64
CA PRO A 64 -20.05 -11.17 22.36
C PRO A 64 -19.29 -12.51 22.23
N GLU A 65 -19.72 -13.46 21.39
CA GLU A 65 -19.03 -14.77 21.20
C GLU A 65 -17.76 -14.69 20.33
N PHE A 66 -17.33 -13.47 19.97
CA PHE A 66 -16.38 -13.20 18.89
C PHE A 66 -14.92 -13.01 19.34
N ASP A 67 -14.65 -13.24 20.62
CA ASP A 67 -13.32 -13.14 21.23
C ASP A 67 -12.54 -14.48 21.21
N ALA A 68 -13.01 -15.44 20.42
CA ALA A 68 -12.32 -16.71 20.23
C ALA A 68 -10.95 -16.46 19.59
N ARG A 69 -9.89 -16.89 20.30
CA ARG A 69 -8.51 -16.76 19.83
C ARG A 69 -8.20 -17.81 18.77
N ASN A 70 -7.88 -17.36 17.56
CA ASN A 70 -7.43 -18.20 16.45
C ASN A 70 -6.66 -17.35 15.44
N ASP A 71 -6.08 -17.97 14.43
CA ASP A 71 -5.37 -17.25 13.37
C ASP A 71 -6.37 -16.38 12.57
N PRO A 72 -6.15 -15.06 12.47
CA PRO A 72 -7.04 -14.18 11.73
C PRO A 72 -6.98 -14.52 10.25
N PHE A 73 -8.13 -14.55 9.59
CA PHE A 73 -8.24 -14.72 8.14
C PHE A 73 -9.05 -13.60 7.47
N ILE A 74 -9.78 -12.81 8.26
CA ILE A 74 -10.56 -11.65 7.79
C ILE A 74 -10.02 -10.38 8.44
N TYR A 75 -10.07 -9.28 7.70
CA TYR A 75 -9.90 -7.95 8.24
C TYR A 75 -10.95 -6.98 7.72
N THR A 76 -11.25 -5.97 8.53
CA THR A 76 -12.00 -4.78 8.12
C THR A 76 -11.21 -3.54 8.52
N VAL A 77 -11.41 -2.46 7.78
CA VAL A 77 -10.76 -1.17 8.03
C VAL A 77 -11.83 -0.19 8.51
N TRP A 78 -11.56 0.45 9.64
CA TRP A 78 -12.42 1.52 10.17
C TRP A 78 -11.55 2.66 10.69
N LYS A 79 -11.66 3.82 10.03
CA LYS A 79 -10.77 4.96 10.28
C LYS A 79 -9.30 4.54 10.14
N ASN A 80 -8.49 4.75 11.18
CA ASN A 80 -7.07 4.39 11.20
C ASN A 80 -6.79 3.04 11.87
N ASN A 81 -7.85 2.23 12.07
CA ASN A 81 -7.77 0.97 12.76
C ASN A 81 -8.13 -0.17 11.81
N ILE A 82 -7.38 -1.27 11.94
CA ILE A 82 -7.71 -2.55 11.35
C ILE A 82 -8.32 -3.40 12.44
N GLU A 83 -9.52 -3.89 12.21
CA GLU A 83 -10.13 -4.93 13.04
C GLU A 83 -9.91 -6.26 12.34
N VAL A 84 -9.29 -7.22 13.03
CA VAL A 84 -9.06 -8.57 12.51
C VAL A 84 -10.04 -9.57 13.11
N TYR A 85 -10.29 -10.65 12.39
CA TYR A 85 -11.11 -11.74 12.87
C TYR A 85 -10.62 -13.09 12.33
N PRO A 86 -10.56 -14.15 13.16
CA PRO A 86 -10.65 -14.20 14.64
C PRO A 86 -9.60 -13.36 15.38
N VAL A 87 -9.68 -13.29 16.71
CA VAL A 87 -8.69 -12.57 17.52
C VAL A 87 -7.37 -13.35 17.50
N PRO A 88 -6.22 -12.71 17.21
CA PRO A 88 -4.93 -13.39 17.16
C PRO A 88 -4.63 -14.15 18.47
N ARG A 89 -4.16 -15.39 18.33
CA ARG A 89 -3.71 -16.22 19.45
C ARG A 89 -2.32 -15.82 19.92
N GLU A 90 -1.46 -15.47 18.96
CA GLU A 90 -0.04 -15.20 19.14
C GLU A 90 0.35 -13.82 18.57
N ALA A 91 1.57 -13.39 18.86
CA ALA A 91 2.06 -12.05 18.57
C ALA A 91 2.57 -12.07 17.14
N ASP A 92 1.65 -11.89 16.20
CA ASP A 92 1.92 -11.96 14.78
C ASP A 92 2.20 -10.58 14.20
N THR A 93 2.91 -10.54 13.07
CA THR A 93 3.22 -9.29 12.37
C THR A 93 2.26 -9.11 11.20
N LEU A 94 1.55 -7.98 11.16
CA LEU A 94 0.74 -7.57 10.02
C LEU A 94 1.57 -6.70 9.09
N ILE A 95 1.65 -7.10 7.83
CA ILE A 95 2.24 -6.30 6.76
C ILE A 95 1.09 -5.67 5.97
N VAL A 96 0.95 -4.36 6.10
CA VAL A 96 -0.05 -3.56 5.41
C VAL A 96 0.58 -2.91 4.20
N ARG A 97 -0.10 -3.05 3.05
CA ARG A 97 0.28 -2.39 1.80
C ARG A 97 -0.86 -1.50 1.36
N GLY A 98 -0.55 -0.23 1.15
CA GLY A 98 -1.52 0.75 0.73
C GLY A 98 -0.86 2.06 0.32
N MET A 99 -1.67 2.92 -0.26
CA MET A 99 -1.31 4.28 -0.58
C MET A 99 -1.51 5.14 0.66
N LYS A 100 -0.44 5.76 1.15
CA LYS A 100 -0.50 6.71 2.27
C LYS A 100 -1.03 8.06 1.81
N TRP A 101 -1.72 8.80 2.69
CA TRP A 101 -1.90 10.23 2.46
C TRP A 101 -0.55 10.93 2.48
N ALA A 102 -0.35 11.92 1.60
CA ALA A 102 0.85 12.74 1.62
C ALA A 102 1.01 13.42 2.99
N ASP A 103 2.22 13.36 3.54
CA ASP A 103 2.51 14.01 4.82
C ASP A 103 2.32 15.52 4.69
N ALA A 104 1.64 16.12 5.67
CA ALA A 104 1.49 17.56 5.70
C ALA A 104 2.88 18.22 5.76
N PHE A 105 3.09 19.26 4.97
CA PHE A 105 4.30 20.07 5.07
C PHE A 105 4.42 20.62 6.49
N SER A 106 5.43 20.17 7.24
CA SER A 106 5.72 20.73 8.56
C SER A 106 6.09 22.21 8.38
N SER A 107 5.28 23.11 8.90
CA SER A 107 5.48 24.56 8.80
C SER A 107 6.86 24.94 9.34
N GLY A 108 7.79 25.32 8.46
CA GLY A 108 9.10 25.83 8.84
C GLY A 108 10.30 25.20 8.14
N VAL A 109 10.13 24.11 7.39
CA VAL A 109 11.26 23.50 6.66
C VAL A 109 11.21 23.90 5.19
N GLY A 110 11.97 24.94 4.82
CA GLY A 110 12.14 25.39 3.42
C GLY A 110 12.80 24.40 2.46
N GLY A 111 12.98 23.15 2.89
CA GLY A 111 13.50 22.03 2.10
C GLY A 111 12.53 20.87 1.94
N ALA A 112 11.29 20.99 2.44
CA ALA A 112 10.29 19.95 2.27
C ALA A 112 9.88 19.84 0.78
N LYS A 113 10.11 18.66 0.18
CA LYS A 113 9.84 18.40 -1.22
C LYS A 113 8.58 17.54 -1.32
N SER A 114 7.62 17.96 -2.13
CA SER A 114 6.54 17.06 -2.56
C SER A 114 7.11 15.96 -3.46
N ASP A 115 6.71 14.72 -3.18
CA ASP A 115 7.06 13.50 -3.92
C ASP A 115 6.31 13.35 -5.25
N PHE A 116 5.45 14.31 -5.60
CA PHE A 116 4.78 14.31 -6.90
C PHE A 116 5.79 14.62 -8.01
N ASP A 117 6.06 13.64 -8.86
CA ASP A 117 7.01 13.78 -9.96
C ASP A 117 6.48 14.77 -11.02
N ARG A 118 7.39 15.50 -11.66
CA ARG A 118 7.10 16.48 -12.74
C ARG A 118 6.11 17.60 -12.40
N LYS A 119 5.86 17.84 -11.11
CA LYS A 119 5.00 18.94 -10.63
C LYS A 119 5.44 20.30 -11.21
N ASP A 120 6.74 20.53 -11.29
CA ASP A 120 7.32 21.79 -11.75
C ASP A 120 7.05 21.99 -13.24
N ASP A 121 7.19 20.94 -14.04
CA ASP A 121 6.86 20.97 -15.48
C ASP A 121 5.37 21.25 -15.70
N ILE A 122 4.49 20.57 -14.96
CA ILE A 122 3.04 20.78 -15.02
C ILE A 122 2.69 22.25 -14.71
N LEU A 123 3.27 22.80 -13.64
CA LEU A 123 3.06 24.20 -13.25
C LEU A 123 3.61 25.18 -14.29
N ILE A 124 4.78 24.90 -14.88
CA ILE A 124 5.35 25.71 -15.95
C ILE A 124 4.43 25.72 -17.17
N TYR A 125 3.95 24.57 -17.64
CA TYR A 125 3.05 24.53 -18.80
C TYR A 125 1.71 25.21 -18.52
N TRP A 126 1.21 25.09 -17.29
CA TRP A 126 -0.02 25.77 -16.90
C TRP A 126 0.16 27.29 -16.84
N THR A 127 1.24 27.78 -16.23
CA THR A 127 1.52 29.22 -16.18
C THR A 127 1.77 29.82 -17.56
N VAL A 128 2.49 29.11 -18.44
CA VAL A 128 2.67 29.51 -19.85
C VAL A 128 1.33 29.60 -20.57
N SER A 129 0.41 28.66 -20.34
CA SER A 129 -0.95 28.73 -20.88
C SER A 129 -1.67 30.02 -20.44
N MET A 130 -1.61 30.36 -19.16
CA MET A 130 -2.24 31.59 -18.63
C MET A 130 -1.61 32.87 -19.23
N ILE A 131 -0.30 32.89 -19.45
CA ILE A 131 0.39 34.01 -20.08
C ILE A 131 -0.12 34.22 -21.51
N TRP A 132 -0.24 33.15 -22.30
CA TRP A 132 -0.75 33.25 -23.67
C TRP A 132 -2.23 33.63 -23.73
N ASP A 133 -3.03 33.19 -22.76
CA ASP A 133 -4.44 33.58 -22.63
C ASP A 133 -4.57 35.09 -22.37
N HIS A 134 -3.75 35.63 -21.46
CA HIS A 134 -3.70 37.06 -21.19
C HIS A 134 -3.21 37.91 -22.38
N LEU A 135 -2.41 37.33 -23.28
CA LEU A 135 -1.96 37.99 -24.51
C LEU A 135 -2.98 37.90 -25.66
N GLY A 136 -4.11 37.20 -25.46
CA GLY A 136 -5.14 36.99 -26.49
C GLY A 136 -4.80 35.92 -27.52
N GLU A 137 -3.73 35.15 -27.29
CA GLU A 137 -3.25 34.07 -28.18
C GLU A 137 -3.90 32.73 -27.78
N TYR A 138 -5.22 32.65 -27.91
CA TYR A 138 -6.03 31.55 -27.38
C TYR A 138 -5.67 30.16 -27.92
N GLU A 139 -5.26 30.06 -29.20
CA GLU A 139 -4.83 28.79 -29.80
C GLU A 139 -3.56 28.24 -29.12
N ARG A 140 -2.63 29.12 -28.78
CA ARG A 140 -1.41 28.75 -28.06
C ARG A 140 -1.73 28.42 -26.60
N ALA A 141 -2.57 29.23 -25.96
CA ALA A 141 -3.02 28.99 -24.59
C ALA A 141 -3.66 27.59 -24.44
N LYS A 142 -4.57 27.23 -25.36
CA LYS A 142 -5.23 25.92 -25.39
C LYS A 142 -4.25 24.78 -25.60
N ARG A 143 -3.24 24.95 -26.46
CA ARG A 143 -2.21 23.92 -26.67
C ARG A 143 -1.42 23.64 -25.39
N PHE A 144 -0.93 24.68 -24.71
CA PHE A 144 -0.15 24.51 -23.48
C PHE A 144 -1.00 23.98 -22.32
N PHE A 145 -2.28 24.39 -22.24
CA PHE A 145 -3.23 23.81 -21.29
C PHE A 145 -3.45 22.31 -21.56
N GLY A 146 -3.58 21.92 -22.83
CA GLY A 146 -3.72 20.52 -23.20
C GLY A 146 -2.49 19.70 -22.80
N ILE A 147 -1.28 20.27 -22.89
CA ILE A 147 -0.05 19.59 -22.48
C ILE A 147 -0.02 19.39 -20.96
N SER A 148 -0.36 20.41 -20.17
CA SER A 148 -0.37 20.28 -18.70
C SER A 148 -1.43 19.27 -18.23
N GLN A 149 -2.62 19.27 -18.84
CA GLN A 149 -3.67 18.27 -18.53
C GLN A 149 -3.21 16.84 -18.85
N ASN A 150 -2.62 16.61 -20.03
CA ASN A 150 -2.09 15.29 -20.37
C ASN A 150 -1.00 14.80 -19.40
N MET A 151 -0.20 15.72 -18.84
CA MET A 151 0.80 15.38 -17.83
C MET A 151 0.16 15.02 -16.49
N VAL A 152 -0.90 15.73 -16.08
CA VAL A 152 -1.67 15.41 -14.89
C VAL A 152 -2.34 14.04 -15.01
N ASP A 153 -2.96 13.75 -16.15
CA ASP A 153 -3.64 12.47 -16.35
C ASP A 153 -2.66 11.30 -16.37
N LYS A 154 -1.50 11.45 -17.04
CA LYS A 154 -0.44 10.44 -16.97
C LYS A 154 0.07 10.20 -15.56
N ALA A 155 0.21 11.25 -14.75
CA ALA A 155 0.66 11.12 -13.37
C ALA A 155 -0.38 10.40 -12.50
N LYS A 156 -1.68 10.59 -12.76
CA LYS A 156 -2.73 9.81 -12.10
C LYS A 156 -2.71 8.34 -12.53
N ASP A 157 -2.62 8.09 -13.83
CA ASP A 157 -2.60 6.72 -14.38
C ASP A 157 -1.41 5.94 -13.85
N GLU A 158 -0.23 6.56 -13.72
CA GLU A 158 0.96 5.96 -13.15
C GLU A 158 0.74 5.53 -11.69
N GLN A 159 0.11 6.38 -10.87
CA GLN A 159 -0.25 6.04 -9.49
C GLN A 159 -1.31 4.94 -9.39
N GLU A 160 -2.27 4.89 -10.30
CA GLU A 160 -3.39 3.93 -10.22
C GLU A 160 -3.04 2.56 -10.81
N THR A 161 -2.26 2.50 -11.89
CA THR A 161 -2.09 1.27 -12.70
C THR A 161 -0.74 0.58 -12.57
N LYS A 162 0.27 1.24 -11.97
CA LYS A 162 1.61 0.68 -11.80
C LYS A 162 2.09 0.79 -10.36
N PRO A 163 1.69 -0.14 -9.47
CA PRO A 163 2.46 -0.36 -8.26
C PRO A 163 3.85 -0.89 -8.69
N ASP A 164 4.87 -0.03 -8.64
CA ASP A 164 6.21 -0.29 -9.22
C ASP A 164 6.97 -1.42 -8.49
N LEU A 165 6.41 -1.92 -7.38
CA LEU A 165 6.88 -3.08 -6.63
C LEU A 165 5.82 -4.19 -6.54
N GLU A 166 5.77 -5.06 -7.56
CA GLU A 166 5.31 -6.44 -7.35
C GLU A 166 6.32 -7.18 -6.47
N ILE A 167 6.21 -7.03 -5.14
CA ILE A 167 6.93 -7.89 -4.20
C ILE A 167 6.32 -9.28 -4.31
N LYS A 168 6.89 -10.08 -5.23
CA LYS A 168 6.66 -11.52 -5.31
C LYS A 168 6.98 -12.11 -3.93
N PRO A 169 6.06 -12.85 -3.31
CA PRO A 169 6.29 -13.42 -2.00
C PRO A 169 7.51 -14.35 -2.04
N ALA A 170 8.22 -14.49 -0.92
CA ALA A 170 9.47 -15.27 -0.85
C ALA A 170 9.31 -16.74 -1.33
N PHE A 171 8.10 -17.29 -1.28
CA PHE A 171 7.80 -18.61 -1.83
C PHE A 171 7.73 -18.60 -3.38
N GLU A 172 7.21 -17.56 -4.02
CA GLU A 172 7.27 -17.37 -5.49
C GLU A 172 8.64 -16.88 -5.99
N ALA A 173 9.44 -16.26 -5.11
CA ALA A 173 10.80 -15.84 -5.43
C ALA A 173 11.75 -17.03 -5.65
N ASN A 174 11.39 -18.27 -5.26
CA ASN A 174 12.29 -19.41 -5.30
C ASN A 174 11.62 -20.79 -5.54
N PHE A 175 10.68 -20.91 -6.48
CA PHE A 175 10.27 -22.25 -6.98
C PHE A 175 11.15 -22.80 -8.11
N GLY A 176 12.46 -22.54 -8.08
CA GLY A 176 13.33 -23.14 -9.10
C GLY A 176 14.81 -22.81 -9.06
N ARG A 177 15.27 -21.94 -8.17
CA ARG A 177 16.69 -21.71 -7.98
C ARG A 177 17.00 -21.91 -6.50
N GLY A 178 17.81 -22.93 -6.20
CA GLY A 178 18.44 -23.03 -4.90
C GLY A 178 19.27 -21.76 -4.61
N PRO A 179 19.93 -21.70 -3.44
CA PRO A 179 20.81 -20.60 -3.07
C PRO A 179 21.70 -20.20 -4.25
N PRO A 180 21.91 -18.89 -4.53
CA PRO A 180 22.71 -18.46 -5.67
C PRO A 180 24.05 -19.20 -5.68
N GLY A 181 24.26 -20.08 -6.67
CA GLY A 181 25.52 -20.82 -6.84
C GLY A 181 25.50 -22.34 -6.56
N GLN A 182 24.39 -22.96 -6.17
CA GLN A 182 24.34 -24.41 -5.91
C GLN A 182 23.37 -25.19 -6.82
N TYR A 183 23.61 -25.15 -8.13
CA TYR A 183 22.82 -25.88 -9.14
C TYR A 183 22.97 -27.41 -9.06
N TRP A 184 23.97 -27.91 -8.34
CA TRP A 184 24.29 -29.33 -8.17
C TRP A 184 23.52 -30.01 -7.03
N ALA A 185 22.78 -29.25 -6.21
CA ALA A 185 22.05 -29.77 -5.06
C ALA A 185 20.58 -30.15 -5.33
N ASN A 186 20.09 -29.98 -6.58
CA ASN A 186 18.70 -30.27 -6.93
C ASN A 186 18.59 -31.63 -7.66
N PRO A 187 18.03 -32.68 -7.01
CA PRO A 187 17.93 -34.02 -7.58
C PRO A 187 16.87 -34.16 -8.69
N PHE A 188 16.10 -33.10 -8.99
CA PHE A 188 15.01 -33.13 -9.98
C PHE A 188 15.33 -32.41 -11.30
N ILE A 189 16.55 -31.91 -11.49
CA ILE A 189 16.99 -31.39 -12.79
C ILE A 189 17.42 -32.58 -13.67
N ARG A 190 16.44 -33.16 -14.38
CA ARG A 190 16.72 -34.11 -15.48
C ARG A 190 17.24 -33.32 -16.68
N TRP A 191 18.46 -33.60 -17.10
CA TRP A 191 19.01 -33.15 -18.38
C TRP A 191 18.14 -33.70 -19.52
N VAL A 192 17.43 -32.82 -20.23
CA VAL A 192 16.85 -33.16 -21.52
C VAL A 192 17.98 -33.10 -22.53
N ARG A 193 18.24 -34.24 -23.19
CA ARG A 193 19.18 -34.37 -24.30
C ARG A 193 18.48 -34.03 -25.60
#